data_AF-A0A7X0C4H6-F1
#
_entry.id   AF-A0A7X0C4H6-F1
#
_cell.length_a   1.000
_cell.length_b   1.000
_cell.length_c   1.000
_cell.angle_alpha   90.00
_cell.angle_beta   90.00
_cell.angle_gamma   90.00
#
_symmetry.space_group_name_H-M   'P 1'
#
loop_
_entity.id
_entity.type
_entity.pdbx_description
1 polymer ?
#
loop_
_entity_poly.entity_id
_entity_poly.type
_entity_poly.pdbx_seq_one_letter_code
_entity_poly.pdbx_strand_id
1 'polypeptide(L)'
;MSLMSEPVVVTGLGILRIPRLPDTALLGEHAAVLTQAARHHQLLLQDSGTATRLASANEGPAADAAHAYLTGQGGPERQTADLAVRFTVAAAGLVVSQHLVEWIGTLLAGAAVAAVAAVAFAPHLLPRVTALARRVLTMLREALSRVGRIFAALLRTPRTRRIDTVAARLHEIWRAPRWRQGGGFEPRPKTTKDQAWIRRHGTDEVDIANTRYRDLPADWQKENKDSAAVGVRLVDDGRRRGADLTSVEFMEEASEQVHIAWLERNGAWAPPEQRLPYRELSEEEKEKDRVVVRAAVDLSPGGRRR
;
A
#
# COMPACT_ATOMS: atom_id res chain seq x y z
N MET A 1 -28.60 -15.21 -20.07
CA MET A 1 -28.63 -15.83 -18.73
C MET A 1 -27.21 -16.16 -18.33
N SER A 2 -26.81 -15.84 -17.10
CA SER A 2 -25.45 -16.14 -16.62
C SER A 2 -25.30 -17.65 -16.46
N LEU A 3 -24.25 -18.24 -17.06
CA LEU A 3 -23.92 -19.68 -16.95
C LEU A 3 -23.89 -20.16 -15.48
N MET A 4 -23.54 -19.27 -14.55
CA MET A 4 -23.46 -19.55 -13.11
C MET A 4 -24.84 -19.68 -12.43
N SER A 5 -25.91 -19.24 -13.08
CA SER A 5 -27.28 -19.27 -12.57
C SER A 5 -28.06 -20.50 -13.04
N GLU A 6 -27.49 -21.29 -13.96
CA GLU A 6 -28.12 -22.51 -14.45
C GLU A 6 -28.31 -23.52 -13.29
N PRO A 7 -29.51 -24.10 -13.10
CA PRO A 7 -29.81 -24.99 -11.96
C PRO A 7 -28.83 -26.16 -11.81
N VAL A 8 -28.35 -26.70 -12.93
CA VAL A 8 -27.35 -27.79 -12.94
C VAL A 8 -26.00 -27.33 -12.41
N VAL A 9 -25.58 -26.10 -12.73
CA VAL A 9 -24.32 -25.51 -12.24
C VAL A 9 -24.45 -25.19 -10.75
N VAL A 10 -25.55 -24.59 -10.31
CA VAL A 10 -25.80 -24.27 -8.89
C VAL A 10 -25.78 -25.55 -8.03
N THR A 11 -26.46 -26.60 -8.49
CA THR A 11 -26.49 -27.91 -7.83
C THR A 11 -25.09 -28.53 -7.78
N GLY A 12 -24.36 -28.52 -8.90
CA GLY A 12 -23.00 -29.05 -8.97
C GLY A 12 -21.99 -28.33 -8.08
N LEU A 13 -22.06 -27.00 -7.99
CA LEU A 13 -21.23 -26.23 -7.06
C LEU A 13 -21.55 -26.56 -5.60
N GLY A 14 -22.83 -26.79 -5.28
CA GLY A 14 -23.28 -27.29 -3.98
C GLY A 14 -22.67 -28.64 -3.62
N ILE A 15 -22.69 -29.60 -4.56
CA ILE A 15 -22.05 -30.92 -4.41
C ILE A 15 -20.55 -30.75 -4.13
N LEU A 16 -19.88 -29.86 -4.86
CA LEU A 16 -18.44 -29.61 -4.73
C LEU A 16 -18.07 -28.75 -3.50
N ARG A 17 -19.06 -28.21 -2.78
CA ARG A 17 -18.89 -27.25 -1.68
C ARG A 17 -18.08 -26.01 -2.10
N ILE A 18 -18.28 -25.56 -3.33
CA ILE A 18 -17.67 -24.33 -3.84
C ILE A 18 -18.59 -23.16 -3.50
N PRO A 19 -18.10 -22.09 -2.85
CA PRO A 19 -18.92 -20.91 -2.55
C PRO A 19 -19.34 -20.20 -3.84
N ARG A 20 -20.43 -19.42 -3.76
CA ARG A 20 -20.85 -18.55 -4.86
C ARG A 20 -19.71 -17.58 -5.21
N LEU A 21 -19.47 -17.42 -6.51
CA LEU A 21 -18.49 -16.47 -7.02
C LEU A 21 -19.00 -15.02 -6.87
N PRO A 22 -18.10 -14.02 -6.81
CA PRO A 22 -18.49 -12.62 -6.79
C PRO A 22 -19.34 -12.25 -8.00
N ASP A 23 -20.27 -11.31 -7.81
CA ASP A 23 -21.03 -10.74 -8.92
C ASP A 23 -20.13 -9.87 -9.80
N THR A 24 -19.96 -10.28 -11.05
CA THR A 24 -19.11 -9.59 -12.03
C THR A 24 -19.80 -8.37 -12.63
N ALA A 25 -21.14 -8.27 -12.57
CA ALA A 25 -21.87 -7.10 -13.03
C ALA A 25 -21.51 -5.87 -12.19
N LEU A 26 -21.46 -6.04 -10.86
CA LEU A 26 -21.06 -4.99 -9.94
C LEU A 26 -19.61 -4.52 -10.17
N LEU A 27 -18.69 -5.44 -10.54
CA LEU A 27 -17.32 -5.07 -10.92
C LEU A 27 -17.30 -4.20 -12.18
N GLY A 28 -18.14 -4.53 -13.18
CA GLY A 28 -18.29 -3.76 -14.40
C GLY A 28 -18.89 -2.37 -14.14
N GLU A 29 -19.91 -2.27 -13.30
CA GLU A 29 -20.52 -0.99 -12.89
C GLU A 29 -19.50 -0.08 -12.20
N HIS A 30 -18.76 -0.60 -11.23
CA HIS A 30 -17.70 0.15 -10.56
C HIS A 30 -16.58 0.56 -11.53
N ALA A 31 -16.19 -0.31 -12.46
CA ALA A 31 -15.19 0.03 -13.48
C ALA A 31 -15.67 1.19 -14.39
N ALA A 32 -16.95 1.21 -14.76
CA ALA A 32 -17.54 2.27 -15.55
C ALA A 32 -17.55 3.62 -14.81
N VAL A 33 -17.94 3.62 -13.53
CA VAL A 33 -17.92 4.82 -12.68
C VAL A 33 -16.50 5.38 -12.56
N LEU A 34 -15.50 4.52 -12.30
CA LEU A 34 -14.11 4.96 -12.20
C LEU A 34 -13.57 5.46 -13.55
N THR A 35 -13.97 4.86 -14.66
CA THR A 35 -13.60 5.33 -16.00
C THR A 35 -14.19 6.72 -16.28
N GLN A 36 -15.43 6.97 -15.87
CA GLN A 36 -16.06 8.27 -16.00
C GLN A 36 -15.37 9.33 -15.11
N ALA A 37 -15.03 8.99 -13.87
CA ALA A 37 -14.27 9.86 -12.98
C ALA A 37 -12.89 10.20 -13.56
N ALA A 38 -12.17 9.20 -14.10
CA ALA A 38 -10.89 9.41 -14.77
C ALA A 38 -11.02 10.41 -15.93
N ARG A 39 -12.02 10.23 -16.80
CA ARG A 39 -12.29 11.13 -17.93
C ARG A 39 -12.62 12.54 -17.46
N HIS A 40 -13.43 12.69 -16.41
CA HIS A 40 -13.76 14.00 -15.85
C HIS A 40 -12.50 14.75 -15.40
N HIS A 41 -11.59 14.08 -14.67
CA HIS A 41 -10.34 14.70 -14.25
C HIS A 41 -9.38 14.97 -15.44
N GLN A 42 -9.39 14.14 -16.49
CA GLN A 42 -8.63 14.44 -17.71
C GLN A 42 -9.13 15.70 -18.43
N LEU A 43 -10.44 15.94 -18.46
CA LEU A 43 -11.01 17.17 -19.01
C LEU A 43 -10.61 18.39 -18.16
N LEU A 44 -10.70 18.28 -16.83
CA LEU A 44 -10.24 19.34 -15.93
C LEU A 44 -8.75 19.68 -16.12
N LEU A 45 -7.90 18.70 -16.46
CA LEU A 45 -6.49 18.94 -16.80
C LEU A 45 -6.31 19.71 -18.09
N GLN A 46 -7.11 19.39 -19.11
CA GLN A 46 -7.08 20.11 -20.39
C GLN A 46 -7.51 21.57 -20.20
N ASP A 47 -8.53 21.81 -19.39
CA ASP A 47 -9.01 23.13 -19.02
C ASP A 47 -7.94 23.88 -18.20
N SER A 48 -7.34 23.22 -17.21
CA SER A 48 -6.24 23.78 -16.42
C SER A 48 -5.04 24.16 -17.29
N GLY A 49 -4.66 23.33 -18.27
CA GLY A 49 -3.58 23.65 -19.20
C GLY A 49 -3.89 24.90 -20.04
N THR A 50 -5.17 25.12 -20.39
CA THR A 50 -5.59 26.35 -21.07
C THR A 50 -5.52 27.56 -20.13
N ALA A 51 -5.99 27.43 -18.90
CA ALA A 51 -5.88 28.47 -17.88
C ALA A 51 -4.42 28.84 -17.59
N THR A 52 -3.54 27.85 -17.45
CA THR A 52 -2.09 28.05 -17.24
C THR A 52 -1.46 28.79 -18.41
N ARG A 53 -1.81 28.46 -19.66
CA ARG A 53 -1.34 29.19 -20.85
C ARG A 53 -1.79 30.66 -20.85
N LEU A 54 -3.06 30.91 -20.54
CA LEU A 54 -3.60 32.27 -20.46
C LEU A 54 -2.97 33.07 -19.31
N ALA A 55 -2.74 32.43 -18.15
CA ALA A 55 -2.03 33.05 -17.04
C ALA A 55 -0.59 33.40 -17.41
N SER A 56 0.13 32.49 -18.10
CA SER A 56 1.52 32.74 -18.56
C SER A 56 1.64 33.79 -19.66
N ALA A 57 0.53 34.13 -20.34
CA ALA A 57 0.49 35.21 -21.31
C ALA A 57 0.33 36.59 -20.67
N ASN A 58 0.08 36.66 -19.35
CA ASN A 58 0.04 37.89 -18.59
C ASN A 58 1.32 38.03 -17.76
N GLU A 59 1.79 39.25 -17.57
CA GLU A 59 2.95 39.56 -16.73
C GLU A 59 2.50 40.19 -15.41
N GLY A 60 3.25 39.91 -14.34
CA GLY A 60 3.13 40.58 -13.05
C GLY A 60 2.74 39.67 -11.87
N PRO A 61 2.77 40.22 -10.63
CA PRO A 61 2.70 39.42 -9.41
C PRO A 61 1.45 38.56 -9.27
N ALA A 62 0.31 39.01 -9.81
CA ALA A 62 -0.94 38.26 -9.79
C ALA A 62 -0.92 37.06 -10.75
N ALA A 63 -0.31 37.22 -11.93
CA ALA A 63 -0.12 36.14 -12.90
C ALA A 63 0.87 35.09 -12.37
N ASP A 64 1.96 35.54 -11.74
CA ASP A 64 2.95 34.67 -11.09
C ASP A 64 2.34 33.87 -9.93
N ALA A 65 1.54 34.52 -9.08
CA ALA A 65 0.85 33.85 -7.98
C ALA A 65 -0.19 32.83 -8.47
N ALA A 66 -0.95 33.17 -9.52
CA ALA A 66 -1.90 32.24 -10.15
C ALA A 66 -1.18 31.03 -10.77
N HIS A 67 -0.08 31.27 -11.49
CA HIS A 67 0.73 30.21 -12.07
C HIS A 67 1.32 29.30 -10.98
N ALA A 68 1.88 29.88 -9.91
CA ALA A 68 2.43 29.13 -8.77
C ALA A 68 1.36 28.31 -8.02
N TYR A 69 0.14 28.85 -7.88
CA TYR A 69 -0.98 28.12 -7.28
C TYR A 69 -1.41 26.93 -8.15
N LEU A 70 -1.55 27.13 -9.48
CA LEU A 70 -2.02 26.11 -10.42
C LEU A 70 -1.00 24.96 -10.57
N THR A 71 0.28 25.30 -10.77
CA THR A 71 1.34 24.35 -11.14
C THR A 71 2.20 23.87 -9.97
N GLY A 72 2.04 24.52 -8.80
CA GLY A 72 2.83 24.29 -7.60
C GLY A 72 2.72 22.89 -6.98
N GLN A 73 3.56 22.64 -5.97
CA GLN A 73 3.52 21.42 -5.15
C GLN A 73 2.20 21.37 -4.37
N GLY A 74 1.21 20.64 -4.90
CA GLY A 74 -0.14 20.57 -4.33
C GLY A 74 -1.17 21.44 -5.07
N GLY A 75 -0.80 22.06 -6.19
CA GLY A 75 -1.74 22.77 -7.05
C GLY A 75 -2.79 21.84 -7.68
N PRO A 76 -3.96 22.40 -8.07
CA PRO A 76 -5.08 21.63 -8.61
C PRO A 76 -4.70 20.82 -9.85
N GLU A 77 -3.77 21.29 -10.68
CA GLU A 77 -3.32 20.56 -11.87
C GLU A 77 -2.68 19.21 -11.50
N ARG A 78 -1.71 19.21 -10.59
CA ARG A 78 -1.06 17.96 -10.15
C ARG A 78 -2.02 17.01 -9.43
N GLN A 79 -2.90 17.55 -8.59
CA GLN A 79 -3.90 16.74 -7.88
C GLN A 79 -4.86 16.07 -8.86
N THR A 80 -5.34 16.82 -9.85
CA THR A 80 -6.25 16.32 -10.88
C THR A 80 -5.58 15.27 -11.76
N ALA A 81 -4.30 15.46 -12.11
CA ALA A 81 -3.52 14.47 -12.86
C ALA A 81 -3.35 13.16 -12.10
N ASP A 82 -2.99 13.25 -10.83
CA ASP A 82 -2.85 12.09 -9.95
C ASP A 82 -4.18 11.34 -9.77
N LEU A 83 -5.30 12.04 -9.58
CA LEU A 83 -6.63 11.44 -9.51
C LEU A 83 -7.03 10.75 -10.82
N ALA A 84 -6.81 11.40 -11.97
CA ALA A 84 -7.09 10.82 -13.28
C ALA A 84 -6.33 9.49 -13.50
N VAL A 85 -5.04 9.46 -13.17
CA VAL A 85 -4.21 8.25 -13.26
C VAL A 85 -4.72 7.17 -12.31
N ARG A 86 -5.05 7.51 -11.06
CA ARG A 86 -5.54 6.54 -10.08
C ARG A 86 -6.86 5.93 -10.48
N PHE A 87 -7.82 6.73 -10.94
CA PHE A 87 -9.10 6.22 -11.41
C PHE A 87 -8.93 5.33 -12.64
N THR A 88 -8.04 5.70 -13.57
CA THR A 88 -7.72 4.86 -14.74
C THR A 88 -7.15 3.50 -14.32
N VAL A 89 -6.16 3.50 -13.43
CA VAL A 89 -5.52 2.28 -12.92
C VAL A 89 -6.52 1.41 -12.15
N ALA A 90 -7.35 2.02 -11.31
CA ALA A 90 -8.35 1.30 -10.53
C ALA A 90 -9.43 0.68 -11.43
N ALA A 91 -9.92 1.43 -12.44
CA ALA A 91 -10.87 0.93 -13.43
C ALA A 91 -10.29 -0.27 -14.21
N ALA A 92 -9.06 -0.14 -14.72
CA ALA A 92 -8.38 -1.23 -15.41
C ALA A 92 -8.26 -2.48 -14.52
N GLY A 93 -8.04 -2.30 -13.22
CA GLY A 93 -7.95 -3.41 -12.29
C GLY A 93 -9.25 -4.12 -11.99
N LEU A 94 -10.36 -3.40 -11.97
CA LEU A 94 -11.69 -4.01 -11.89
C LEU A 94 -12.00 -4.81 -13.15
N VAL A 95 -11.70 -4.29 -14.35
CA VAL A 95 -11.89 -5.00 -15.63
C VAL A 95 -11.07 -6.28 -15.70
N VAL A 96 -9.79 -6.23 -15.32
CA VAL A 96 -8.93 -7.44 -15.28
C VAL A 96 -9.47 -8.46 -14.27
N SER A 97 -9.92 -8.00 -13.10
CA SER A 97 -10.50 -8.87 -12.07
C SER A 97 -11.80 -9.51 -12.56
N GLN A 98 -12.65 -8.75 -13.25
CA GLN A 98 -13.90 -9.22 -13.86
C GLN A 98 -13.62 -10.37 -14.84
N HIS A 99 -12.75 -10.15 -15.84
CA HIS A 99 -12.40 -11.17 -16.82
C HIS A 99 -11.81 -12.43 -16.19
N LEU A 100 -11.01 -12.28 -15.14
CA LEU A 100 -10.43 -13.41 -14.43
C LEU A 100 -11.50 -14.23 -13.68
N VAL A 101 -12.47 -13.56 -13.05
CA VAL A 101 -13.61 -14.23 -12.39
C VAL A 101 -14.50 -14.92 -13.43
N GLU A 102 -14.78 -14.29 -14.57
CA GLU A 102 -15.58 -14.88 -15.66
C GLU A 102 -14.93 -16.13 -16.26
N TRP A 103 -13.63 -16.05 -16.56
CA TRP A 103 -12.86 -17.17 -17.11
C TRP A 103 -12.83 -18.36 -16.14
N ILE A 104 -12.54 -18.10 -14.86
CA ILE A 104 -12.52 -19.17 -13.85
C ILE A 104 -13.92 -19.68 -13.52
N GLY A 105 -14.93 -18.80 -13.53
CA GLY A 105 -16.33 -19.19 -13.42
C GLY A 105 -16.70 -20.23 -14.46
N THR A 106 -16.30 -20.03 -15.71
CA THR A 106 -16.53 -21.00 -16.80
C THR A 106 -15.92 -22.37 -16.50
N LEU A 107 -14.68 -22.41 -15.99
CA LEU A 107 -14.03 -23.67 -15.57
C LEU A 107 -14.78 -24.36 -14.41
N LEU A 108 -15.25 -23.57 -13.44
CA LEU A 108 -16.02 -24.08 -12.30
C LEU A 108 -17.42 -24.57 -12.70
N ALA A 109 -18.08 -23.97 -13.68
CA ALA A 109 -19.31 -24.51 -14.28
C ALA A 109 -19.07 -25.89 -14.90
N GLY A 110 -18.00 -26.05 -15.65
CA GLY A 110 -17.63 -27.35 -16.22
C GLY A 110 -17.43 -28.41 -15.15
N ALA A 111 -16.72 -28.07 -14.07
CA ALA A 111 -16.54 -28.95 -12.92
C ALA A 111 -17.88 -29.26 -12.22
N ALA A 112 -18.78 -28.28 -12.09
CA ALA A 112 -20.09 -28.45 -11.47
C ALA A 112 -20.97 -29.43 -12.26
N VAL A 113 -21.06 -29.27 -13.59
CA VAL A 113 -21.79 -30.21 -14.46
C VAL A 113 -21.18 -31.61 -14.36
N ALA A 114 -19.84 -31.73 -14.37
CA ALA A 114 -19.16 -33.01 -14.19
C ALA A 114 -19.45 -33.64 -12.81
N ALA A 115 -19.63 -32.84 -11.76
CA ALA A 115 -19.97 -33.33 -10.43
C ALA A 115 -21.39 -33.93 -10.38
N VAL A 116 -22.36 -33.27 -11.00
CA VAL A 116 -23.74 -33.80 -11.14
C VAL A 116 -23.73 -35.12 -11.91
N ALA A 117 -23.00 -35.17 -13.04
CA ALA A 117 -22.84 -36.40 -13.82
C ALA A 117 -22.12 -37.51 -13.03
N ALA A 118 -21.08 -37.19 -12.26
CA ALA A 118 -20.37 -38.15 -11.43
C ALA A 118 -21.28 -38.75 -10.35
N VAL A 119 -22.14 -37.96 -9.71
CA VAL A 119 -23.11 -38.48 -8.73
C VAL A 119 -24.08 -39.48 -9.39
N ALA A 120 -24.54 -39.20 -10.60
CA ALA A 120 -25.52 -40.03 -11.30
C ALA A 120 -24.90 -41.31 -11.92
N PHE A 121 -23.70 -41.21 -12.49
CA PHE A 121 -23.18 -42.25 -13.40
C PHE A 121 -21.81 -42.82 -12.99
N ALA A 122 -21.01 -42.09 -12.20
CA ALA A 122 -19.64 -42.48 -11.87
C ALA A 122 -19.18 -41.92 -10.51
N PRO A 123 -19.76 -42.37 -9.39
CA PRO A 123 -19.55 -41.75 -8.07
C PRO A 123 -18.09 -41.81 -7.61
N HIS A 124 -17.33 -42.81 -8.06
CA HIS A 124 -15.91 -42.95 -7.79
C HIS A 124 -15.05 -41.80 -8.36
N LEU A 125 -15.56 -41.02 -9.34
CA LEU A 125 -14.87 -39.85 -9.89
C LEU A 125 -15.09 -38.57 -9.08
N LEU A 126 -16.11 -38.52 -8.21
CA LEU A 126 -16.47 -37.32 -7.46
C LEU A 126 -15.31 -36.73 -6.63
N PRO A 127 -14.45 -37.53 -5.95
CA PRO A 127 -13.28 -36.99 -5.24
C PRO A 127 -12.29 -36.28 -6.18
N ARG A 128 -12.11 -36.78 -7.41
CA ARG A 128 -11.21 -36.17 -8.41
C ARG A 128 -11.76 -34.85 -8.92
N VAL A 129 -13.06 -34.79 -9.22
CA VAL A 129 -13.74 -33.55 -9.64
C VAL A 129 -13.68 -32.51 -8.51
N THR A 130 -13.88 -32.93 -7.26
CA THR A 130 -13.76 -32.08 -6.08
C THR A 130 -12.36 -31.51 -5.91
N ALA A 131 -11.33 -32.35 -6.05
CA ALA A 131 -9.93 -31.90 -5.97
C ALA A 131 -9.59 -30.90 -7.08
N LEU A 132 -10.07 -31.14 -8.32
CA LEU A 132 -9.90 -30.22 -9.44
C LEU A 132 -10.57 -28.87 -9.17
N ALA A 133 -11.84 -28.87 -8.75
CA ALA A 133 -12.58 -27.64 -8.45
C ALA A 133 -11.90 -26.81 -7.35
N ARG A 134 -11.39 -27.46 -6.30
CA ARG A 134 -10.63 -26.79 -5.23
C ARG A 134 -9.33 -26.18 -5.77
N ARG A 135 -8.60 -26.89 -6.64
CA ARG A 135 -7.37 -26.35 -7.26
C ARG A 135 -7.68 -25.12 -8.11
N VAL A 136 -8.75 -25.16 -8.89
CA VAL A 136 -9.23 -24.01 -9.69
C VAL A 136 -9.58 -22.82 -8.80
N LEU A 137 -10.29 -23.04 -7.69
CA LEU A 137 -10.62 -21.98 -6.74
C LEU A 137 -9.38 -21.38 -6.05
N THR A 138 -8.38 -22.20 -5.72
CA THR A 138 -7.11 -21.72 -5.17
C THR A 138 -6.37 -20.85 -6.19
N MET A 139 -6.31 -21.26 -7.46
CA MET A 139 -5.72 -20.45 -8.53
C MET A 139 -6.42 -19.09 -8.68
N LEU A 140 -7.75 -19.05 -8.60
CA LEU A 140 -8.53 -17.79 -8.62
C LEU A 140 -8.09 -16.84 -7.51
N ARG A 141 -8.04 -17.34 -6.27
CA ARG A 141 -7.66 -16.53 -5.10
C ARG A 141 -6.24 -15.99 -5.22
N GLU A 142 -5.31 -16.83 -5.68
CA GLU A 142 -3.93 -16.41 -5.89
C GLU A 142 -3.81 -15.35 -7.00
N ALA A 143 -4.49 -15.55 -8.12
CA ALA A 143 -4.48 -14.62 -9.23
C ALA A 143 -5.08 -13.26 -8.81
N LEU A 144 -6.26 -13.24 -8.19
CA LEU A 144 -6.86 -12.02 -7.65
C LEU A 144 -5.95 -11.33 -6.62
N SER A 145 -5.27 -12.08 -5.77
CA SER A 145 -4.30 -11.52 -4.81
C SER A 145 -3.08 -10.90 -5.50
N ARG A 146 -2.57 -11.50 -6.58
CA ARG A 146 -1.47 -10.92 -7.38
C ARG A 146 -1.92 -9.64 -8.07
N VAL A 147 -3.08 -9.68 -8.70
CA VAL A 147 -3.72 -8.54 -9.38
C VAL A 147 -3.92 -7.38 -8.39
N GLY A 148 -4.54 -7.65 -7.24
CA GLY A 148 -4.74 -6.64 -6.18
C GLY A 148 -3.43 -6.04 -5.65
N ARG A 149 -2.34 -6.82 -5.53
CA ARG A 149 -1.02 -6.29 -5.14
C ARG A 149 -0.42 -5.34 -6.18
N ILE A 150 -0.55 -5.68 -7.46
CA ILE A 150 -0.07 -4.82 -8.56
C ILE A 150 -0.83 -3.50 -8.54
N PHE A 151 -2.17 -3.54 -8.46
CA PHE A 151 -2.97 -2.33 -8.41
C PHE A 151 -2.73 -1.50 -7.15
N ALA A 152 -2.62 -2.13 -5.98
CA ALA A 152 -2.24 -1.43 -4.76
C ALA A 152 -0.89 -0.72 -4.90
N ALA A 153 0.10 -1.32 -5.57
CA ALA A 153 1.39 -0.68 -5.81
C ALA A 153 1.28 0.51 -6.79
N LEU A 154 0.48 0.37 -7.84
CA LEU A 154 0.23 1.44 -8.82
C LEU A 154 -0.53 2.62 -8.21
N LEU A 155 -1.48 2.35 -7.31
CA LEU A 155 -2.28 3.37 -6.61
C LEU A 155 -1.55 4.06 -5.45
N ARG A 156 -0.36 3.59 -5.05
CA ARG A 156 0.42 4.25 -3.98
C ARG A 156 0.88 5.62 -4.42
N THR A 157 0.52 6.60 -3.61
CA THR A 157 0.95 8.00 -3.75
C THR A 157 2.48 8.09 -3.67
N PRO A 158 3.13 9.08 -4.32
CA PRO A 158 4.57 9.32 -4.16
C PRO A 158 4.97 9.48 -2.69
N ARG A 159 4.12 10.13 -1.89
CA ARG A 159 4.31 10.27 -0.44
C ARG A 159 4.32 8.91 0.25
N THR A 160 3.36 8.04 -0.05
CA THR A 160 3.28 6.69 0.53
C THR A 160 4.50 5.85 0.18
N ARG A 161 4.98 5.91 -1.07
CA ARG A 161 6.21 5.21 -1.48
C ARG A 161 7.43 5.70 -0.72
N ARG A 162 7.54 7.01 -0.51
CA ARG A 162 8.61 7.61 0.30
C ARG A 162 8.51 7.20 1.76
N ILE A 163 7.31 7.16 2.35
CA ILE A 163 7.09 6.62 3.70
C ILE A 163 7.58 5.17 3.79
N ASP A 164 7.20 4.31 2.84
CA ASP A 164 7.66 2.91 2.82
C ASP A 164 9.20 2.81 2.68
N THR A 165 9.81 3.70 1.91
CA THR A 165 11.27 3.75 1.70
C THR A 165 12.01 4.22 2.97
N VAL A 166 11.50 5.26 3.62
CA VAL A 166 12.03 5.75 4.90
C VAL A 166 11.87 4.68 5.97
N ALA A 167 10.70 4.05 6.08
CA ALA A 167 10.46 2.97 7.04
C ALA A 167 11.40 1.78 6.83
N ALA A 168 11.64 1.39 5.57
CA ALA A 168 12.63 0.37 5.24
C ALA A 168 14.05 0.80 5.66
N ARG A 169 14.43 2.07 5.45
CA ARG A 169 15.72 2.60 5.88
C ARG A 169 15.87 2.59 7.40
N LEU A 170 14.82 2.94 8.15
CA LEU A 170 14.81 2.87 9.61
C LEU A 170 15.02 1.44 10.11
N HIS A 171 14.40 0.45 9.47
CA HIS A 171 14.65 -0.96 9.77
C HIS A 171 16.10 -1.36 9.56
N GLU A 172 16.71 -0.94 8.45
CA GLU A 172 18.12 -1.20 8.15
C GLU A 172 19.07 -0.52 9.16
N ILE A 173 18.77 0.71 9.58
CA ILE A 173 19.54 1.40 10.63
C ILE A 173 19.41 0.66 11.97
N TRP A 174 18.20 0.25 12.35
CA TRP A 174 17.96 -0.49 13.60
C TRP A 174 18.71 -1.82 13.66
N ARG A 175 18.76 -2.58 12.56
CA ARG A 175 19.47 -3.87 12.52
C ARG A 175 20.99 -3.71 12.32
N ALA A 176 21.48 -2.62 11.73
CA ALA A 176 22.90 -2.44 11.38
C ALA A 176 23.89 -2.76 12.52
N PRO A 177 23.70 -2.30 13.77
CA PRO A 177 24.62 -2.61 14.88
C PRO A 177 24.68 -4.10 15.26
N ARG A 178 23.75 -4.91 14.78
CA ARG A 178 23.62 -6.34 15.09
C ARG A 178 24.31 -7.24 14.06
N TRP A 179 25.00 -6.66 13.09
CA TRP A 179 25.69 -7.43 12.06
C TRP A 179 26.78 -8.31 12.66
N ARG A 180 26.81 -9.59 12.27
CA ARG A 180 27.80 -10.56 12.74
C ARG A 180 28.96 -10.68 11.75
N GLN A 181 30.19 -10.77 12.26
CA GLN A 181 31.35 -11.13 11.46
C GLN A 181 31.17 -12.58 10.98
N GLY A 182 30.72 -12.76 9.74
CA GLY A 182 30.28 -14.05 9.20
C GLY A 182 29.00 -13.97 8.37
N GLY A 183 28.31 -12.82 8.42
CA GLY A 183 27.09 -12.56 7.65
C GLY A 183 25.83 -12.72 8.48
N GLY A 184 24.81 -11.94 8.12
CA GLY A 184 23.54 -11.90 8.84
C GLY A 184 23.60 -11.09 10.12
N PHE A 185 22.46 -11.04 10.82
CA PHE A 185 22.27 -10.26 12.03
C PHE A 185 22.07 -11.16 13.24
N GLU A 186 22.34 -10.64 14.43
CA GLU A 186 21.91 -11.28 15.67
C GLU A 186 20.38 -11.52 15.66
N PRO A 187 19.93 -12.79 15.75
CA PRO A 187 18.51 -13.13 15.68
C PRO A 187 17.67 -12.43 16.74
N ARG A 188 16.50 -11.94 16.32
CA ARG A 188 15.49 -11.35 17.19
C ARG A 188 14.15 -12.03 16.90
N PRO A 189 13.96 -13.28 17.39
CA PRO A 189 12.69 -13.95 17.24
C PRO A 189 11.59 -13.19 17.99
N LYS A 190 10.45 -13.02 17.32
CA LYS A 190 9.25 -12.36 17.83
C LYS A 190 8.02 -13.08 17.33
N THR A 191 6.96 -13.09 18.14
CA THR A 191 5.64 -13.57 17.71
C THR A 191 4.92 -12.49 16.90
N THR A 192 4.11 -12.88 15.92
CA THR A 192 3.26 -11.98 15.13
C THR A 192 1.78 -12.35 15.24
N LYS A 193 0.90 -11.36 15.13
CA LYS A 193 -0.56 -11.56 15.02
C LYS A 193 -1.06 -11.50 13.57
N ASP A 194 -0.18 -11.28 12.59
CA ASP A 194 -0.52 -11.19 11.18
C ASP A 194 -0.95 -12.55 10.61
N GLN A 195 -2.26 -12.78 10.57
CA GLN A 195 -2.86 -14.02 10.08
C GLN A 195 -2.52 -14.34 8.62
N ALA A 196 -2.27 -13.32 7.78
CA ALA A 196 -1.89 -13.55 6.39
C ALA A 196 -0.43 -14.01 6.29
N TRP A 197 0.44 -13.46 7.12
CA TRP A 197 1.84 -13.89 7.23
C TRP A 197 1.95 -15.30 7.82
N ILE A 198 1.21 -15.60 8.90
CA ILE A 198 1.16 -16.91 9.55
C ILE A 198 0.74 -18.00 8.56
N ARG A 199 -0.37 -17.79 7.83
CA ARG A 199 -0.84 -18.75 6.81
C ARG A 199 0.18 -19.00 5.71
N ARG A 200 1.03 -18.02 5.39
CA ARG A 200 2.05 -18.14 4.34
C ARG A 200 3.29 -18.89 4.81
N HIS A 201 3.70 -18.71 6.06
CA HIS A 201 4.97 -19.25 6.58
C HIS A 201 4.79 -20.48 7.48
N GLY A 202 3.55 -20.78 7.90
CA GLY A 202 3.26 -21.93 8.76
C GLY A 202 3.71 -21.77 10.22
N THR A 203 4.08 -20.56 10.62
CA THR A 203 4.54 -20.21 11.98
C THR A 203 4.08 -18.80 12.33
N ASP A 204 3.94 -18.51 13.62
CA ASP A 204 3.75 -17.17 14.17
C ASP A 204 5.04 -16.52 14.66
N GLU A 205 6.19 -17.19 14.50
CA GLU A 205 7.50 -16.65 14.85
C GLU A 205 8.23 -16.07 13.62
N VAL A 206 8.78 -14.87 13.78
CA VAL A 206 9.62 -14.19 12.80
C VAL A 206 10.90 -13.70 13.45
N ASP A 207 12.05 -13.95 12.81
CA ASP A 207 13.29 -13.26 13.15
C ASP A 207 13.29 -11.87 12.48
N ILE A 208 12.92 -10.85 13.25
CA ILE A 208 12.76 -9.50 12.72
C ILE A 208 14.09 -8.86 12.31
N ALA A 209 15.23 -9.32 12.83
CA ALA A 209 16.55 -8.80 12.48
C ALA A 209 17.10 -9.40 11.19
N ASN A 210 16.74 -10.65 10.87
CA ASN A 210 17.15 -11.30 9.62
C ASN A 210 16.09 -11.24 8.51
N THR A 211 14.89 -10.72 8.79
CA THR A 211 13.85 -10.49 7.78
C THR A 211 13.95 -9.07 7.21
N ARG A 212 13.88 -8.94 5.87
CA ARG A 212 13.84 -7.63 5.20
C ARG A 212 12.55 -6.90 5.56
N TYR A 213 12.59 -5.57 5.68
CA TYR A 213 11.41 -4.77 6.07
C TYR A 213 10.14 -5.10 5.28
N ARG A 214 10.23 -5.22 3.95
CA ARG A 214 9.09 -5.51 3.07
C ARG A 214 8.49 -6.91 3.27
N ASP A 215 9.25 -7.82 3.88
CA ASP A 215 8.92 -9.23 4.07
C ASP A 215 8.50 -9.50 5.54
N LEU A 216 8.59 -8.48 6.42
CA LEU A 216 8.10 -8.54 7.79
C LEU A 216 6.56 -8.68 7.83
N PRO A 217 6.01 -9.28 8.90
CA PRO A 217 4.60 -9.15 9.23
C PRO A 217 4.16 -7.69 9.41
N ALA A 218 2.87 -7.40 9.16
CA ALA A 218 2.36 -6.02 9.17
C ALA A 218 2.48 -5.33 10.54
N ASP A 219 2.33 -6.08 11.64
CA ASP A 219 2.52 -5.57 13.01
C ASP A 219 3.97 -5.17 13.28
N TRP A 220 4.94 -5.93 12.77
CA TRP A 220 6.37 -5.60 12.88
C TRP A 220 6.85 -4.52 11.89
N GLN A 221 6.10 -4.23 10.83
CA GLN A 221 6.34 -3.05 9.98
C GLN A 221 5.82 -1.75 10.61
N LYS A 222 4.80 -1.85 11.47
CA LYS A 222 3.97 -0.72 11.88
C LYS A 222 4.76 0.44 12.48
N GLU A 223 5.64 0.17 13.45
CA GLU A 223 6.33 1.24 14.18
C GLU A 223 7.24 2.07 13.26
N ASN A 224 8.04 1.41 12.42
CA ASN A 224 8.89 2.10 11.45
C ASN A 224 8.04 2.89 10.43
N LYS A 225 6.89 2.36 10.03
CA LYS A 225 5.97 3.02 9.10
C LYS A 225 5.35 4.27 9.69
N ASP A 226 4.92 4.22 10.95
CA ASP A 226 4.30 5.34 11.65
C ASP A 226 5.32 6.47 11.89
N SER A 227 6.53 6.13 12.35
CA SER A 227 7.61 7.11 12.51
C SER A 227 8.03 7.72 11.17
N ALA A 228 8.15 6.91 10.11
CA ALA A 228 8.42 7.40 8.77
C ALA A 228 7.32 8.34 8.25
N ALA A 229 6.05 8.08 8.56
CA ALA A 229 4.93 8.94 8.16
C ALA A 229 5.02 10.33 8.81
N VAL A 230 5.43 10.40 10.08
CA VAL A 230 5.69 11.65 10.81
C VAL A 230 6.89 12.38 10.20
N GLY A 231 8.04 11.72 10.05
CA GLY A 231 9.25 12.34 9.49
C GLY A 231 9.02 12.89 8.07
N VAL A 232 8.37 12.11 7.19
CA VAL A 232 8.03 12.57 5.83
C VAL A 232 7.11 13.79 5.85
N ARG A 233 6.11 13.83 6.76
CA ARG A 233 5.22 14.98 6.92
C ARG A 233 6.01 16.22 7.31
N LEU A 234 6.83 16.14 8.36
CA LEU A 234 7.61 17.27 8.87
C LEU A 234 8.56 17.84 7.82
N VAL A 235 9.22 16.97 7.05
CA VAL A 235 10.09 17.37 5.94
C VAL A 235 9.30 18.05 4.81
N ASP A 236 8.13 17.50 4.44
CA ASP A 236 7.27 18.13 3.44
C ASP A 236 6.76 19.50 3.91
N ASP A 237 6.44 19.65 5.19
CA ASP A 237 5.93 20.88 5.79
C ASP A 237 7.04 21.93 5.90
N GLY A 238 8.25 21.54 6.30
CA GLY A 238 9.44 22.40 6.30
C GLY A 238 9.75 22.94 4.91
N ARG A 239 9.67 22.09 3.88
CA ARG A 239 9.88 22.50 2.48
C ARG A 239 8.86 23.51 2.01
N ARG A 240 7.57 23.30 2.32
CA ARG A 240 6.51 24.25 1.93
C ARG A 240 6.70 25.62 2.59
N ARG A 241 7.33 25.67 3.76
CA ARG A 241 7.70 26.91 4.46
C ARG A 241 9.06 27.49 4.04
N GLY A 242 9.81 26.82 3.17
CA GLY A 242 11.16 27.26 2.78
C GLY A 242 12.22 27.11 3.87
N ALA A 243 12.00 26.22 4.85
CA ALA A 243 12.95 25.99 5.95
C ALA A 243 14.25 25.32 5.45
N ASP A 244 15.38 25.65 6.08
CA ASP A 244 16.63 24.89 5.92
C ASP A 244 16.55 23.56 6.68
N LEU A 245 16.29 22.49 5.93
CA LEU A 245 16.15 21.13 6.46
C LEU A 245 17.45 20.53 7.02
N THR A 246 18.59 21.18 6.76
CA THR A 246 19.91 20.75 7.24
C THR A 246 20.36 21.48 8.50
N SER A 247 19.61 22.51 8.91
CA SER A 247 19.88 23.26 10.13
C SER A 247 19.67 22.40 11.37
N VAL A 248 20.48 22.66 12.41
CA VAL A 248 20.32 22.04 13.73
C VAL A 248 18.95 22.37 14.31
N GLU A 249 18.48 23.60 14.12
CA GLU A 249 17.20 24.07 14.64
C GLU A 249 16.03 23.29 14.05
N PHE A 250 15.98 23.13 12.73
CA PHE A 250 14.97 22.26 12.09
C PHE A 250 15.08 20.81 12.58
N MET A 251 16.29 20.29 12.73
CA MET A 251 16.51 18.91 13.17
C MET A 251 15.95 18.68 14.58
N GLU A 252 16.24 19.56 15.54
CA GLU A 252 15.76 19.41 16.91
C GLU A 252 14.25 19.62 17.01
N GLU A 253 13.68 20.64 16.36
CA GLU A 253 12.23 20.87 16.34
C GLU A 253 11.48 19.67 15.73
N ALA A 254 11.95 19.16 14.59
CA ALA A 254 11.32 18.02 13.95
C ALA A 254 11.47 16.73 14.77
N SER A 255 12.61 16.54 15.44
CA SER A 255 12.85 15.36 16.29
C SER A 255 11.96 15.37 17.53
N GLU A 256 11.75 16.53 18.14
CA GLU A 256 10.76 16.68 19.22
C GLU A 256 9.35 16.28 18.76
N GLN A 257 8.94 16.67 17.55
CA GLN A 257 7.64 16.27 17.01
C GLN A 257 7.54 14.77 16.71
N VAL A 258 8.66 14.12 16.34
CA VAL A 258 8.73 12.65 16.22
C VAL A 258 8.53 12.00 17.59
N HIS A 259 9.20 12.50 18.62
CA HIS A 259 9.09 12.00 20.00
C HIS A 259 7.67 12.13 20.55
N ILE A 260 7.06 13.31 20.42
CA ILE A 260 5.67 13.56 20.83
C ILE A 260 4.73 12.56 20.15
N ALA A 261 4.85 12.41 18.83
CA ALA A 261 4.01 11.46 18.10
C ALA A 261 4.25 10.01 18.51
N TRP A 262 5.49 9.64 18.87
CA TRP A 262 5.81 8.31 19.39
C TRP A 262 5.15 8.09 20.76
N LEU A 263 5.21 9.06 21.66
CA LEU A 263 4.55 9.00 22.97
C LEU A 263 3.02 8.93 22.88
N GLU A 264 2.40 9.61 21.92
CA GLU A 264 0.95 9.47 21.69
C GLU A 264 0.53 8.03 21.41
N ARG A 265 1.40 7.24 20.76
CA ARG A 265 1.15 5.83 20.43
C ARG A 265 1.58 4.87 21.54
N ASN A 266 2.69 5.17 22.19
CA ASN A 266 3.43 4.21 23.02
C ASN A 266 3.52 4.61 24.50
N GLY A 267 3.10 5.83 24.87
CA GLY A 267 3.30 6.41 26.20
C GLY A 267 2.66 5.63 27.36
N ALA A 268 1.63 4.82 27.09
CA ALA A 268 1.00 3.96 28.09
C ALA A 268 1.95 2.88 28.65
N TRP A 269 2.93 2.44 27.84
CA TRP A 269 3.87 1.38 28.20
C TRP A 269 5.34 1.78 28.04
N ALA A 270 5.61 3.00 27.56
CA ALA A 270 6.96 3.53 27.41
C ALA A 270 7.69 3.59 28.77
N PRO A 271 8.97 3.20 28.83
CA PRO A 271 9.81 3.36 30.01
C PRO A 271 9.84 4.81 30.52
N PRO A 272 9.94 5.07 31.83
CA PRO A 272 9.92 6.42 32.41
C PRO A 272 10.95 7.37 31.78
N GLU A 273 12.15 6.90 31.48
CA GLU A 273 13.23 7.65 30.84
C GLU A 273 12.89 8.10 29.41
N GLN A 274 12.00 7.37 28.71
CA GLN A 274 11.50 7.73 27.38
C GLN A 274 10.23 8.58 27.46
N ARG A 275 9.59 8.70 28.63
CA ARG A 275 8.39 9.52 28.81
C ARG A 275 8.69 10.98 29.14
N LEU A 276 9.97 11.32 29.31
CA LEU A 276 10.40 12.70 29.55
C LEU A 276 10.12 13.57 28.33
N PRO A 277 9.91 14.89 28.53
CA PRO A 277 9.95 15.86 27.43
C PRO A 277 11.23 15.73 26.61
N TYR A 278 11.16 15.95 25.29
CA TYR A 278 12.30 15.71 24.38
C TYR A 278 13.60 16.38 24.86
N ARG A 279 13.51 17.63 25.33
CA ARG A 279 14.64 18.39 25.88
C ARG A 279 15.36 17.73 27.07
N GLU A 280 14.65 16.89 27.84
CA GLU A 280 15.12 16.20 29.04
C GLU A 280 15.60 14.76 28.76
N LEU A 281 15.46 14.28 27.52
CA LEU A 281 16.00 12.99 27.10
C LEU A 281 17.53 13.00 27.07
N SER A 282 18.13 11.81 27.25
CA SER A 282 19.54 11.61 26.96
C SER A 282 19.80 11.80 25.45
N GLU A 283 21.04 12.15 25.10
CA GLU A 283 21.40 12.32 23.68
C GLU A 283 21.25 11.02 22.87
N GLU A 284 21.36 9.87 23.52
CA GLU A 284 21.18 8.56 22.91
C GLU A 284 19.70 8.27 22.59
N GLU A 285 18.76 8.73 23.41
CA GLU A 285 17.33 8.65 23.10
C GLU A 285 16.95 9.68 22.02
N LYS A 286 17.42 10.94 22.11
CA LYS A 286 17.17 11.96 21.08
C LYS A 286 17.67 11.53 19.70
N GLU A 287 18.82 10.85 19.63
CA GLU A 287 19.37 10.41 18.35
C GLU A 287 18.44 9.43 17.63
N LYS A 288 17.58 8.67 18.33
CA LYS A 288 16.59 7.80 17.70
C LYS A 288 15.55 8.61 16.92
N ASP A 289 15.11 9.74 17.45
CA ASP A 289 14.18 10.65 16.78
C ASP A 289 14.87 11.41 15.64
N ARG A 290 16.10 11.90 15.86
CA ARG A 290 16.91 12.57 14.82
C ARG A 290 17.14 11.67 13.61
N VAL A 291 17.38 10.37 13.83
CA VAL A 291 17.52 9.38 12.75
C VAL A 291 16.27 9.30 11.87
N VAL A 292 15.07 9.43 12.44
CA VAL A 292 13.82 9.46 11.67
C VAL A 292 13.77 10.66 10.73
N VAL A 293 14.07 11.85 11.27
CA VAL A 293 14.10 13.10 10.49
C VAL A 293 15.17 13.04 9.41
N ARG A 294 16.40 12.63 9.77
CA ARG A 294 17.53 12.51 8.84
C ARG A 294 17.24 11.54 7.70
N ALA A 295 16.68 10.36 7.99
CA ALA A 295 16.28 9.42 6.96
C ALA A 295 15.21 9.98 6.01
N ALA A 296 14.27 10.78 6.53
CA ALA A 296 13.26 11.46 5.72
C ALA A 296 13.85 12.58 4.85
N VAL A 297 14.80 13.36 5.36
CA VAL A 297 15.53 14.40 4.61
C VAL A 297 16.36 13.77 3.49
N ASP A 298 17.16 12.74 3.76
CA ASP A 298 18.03 12.08 2.78
C ASP A 298 17.25 11.51 1.57
N LEU A 299 16.04 11.02 1.83
CA LEU A 299 15.17 10.39 0.83
C LEU A 299 14.13 11.35 0.24
N SER A 300 14.20 12.63 0.58
CA SER A 300 13.33 13.66 0.02
C SER A 300 13.90 14.20 -1.31
N PRO A 301 13.06 14.66 -2.26
CA PRO A 301 13.53 15.19 -3.54
C PRO A 301 14.54 16.34 -3.35
N GLY A 302 15.82 16.15 -3.71
CA GLY A 302 16.89 17.12 -3.45
C GLY A 302 17.77 16.82 -2.21
N GLY A 303 17.44 15.80 -1.42
CA GLY A 303 18.22 15.34 -0.24
C GLY A 303 19.56 14.66 -0.56
N ARG A 304 19.89 14.49 -1.85
CA ARG A 304 21.22 14.08 -2.32
C ARG A 304 21.71 15.01 -3.42
N ARG A 305 22.24 16.16 -3.01
CA ARG A 305 23.28 16.88 -3.74
C ARG A 305 24.34 17.32 -2.74
N ARG A 306 25.26 16.41 -2.43
CA ARG A 306 26.67 16.61 -2.09
C ARG A 306 27.29 15.23 -1.93
#